data_AF-A0A7J9FN85-F1
#
_entry.id   AF-A0A7J9FN85-F1
#
_cell.length_a   1.000
_cell.length_b   1.000
_cell.length_c   1.000
_cell.angle_alpha   90.00
_cell.angle_beta   90.00
_cell.angle_gamma   90.00
#
_symmetry.space_group_name_H-M   'P 1'
#
loop_
_entity.id
_entity.type
_entity.pdbx_description
1 polymer ?
#
loop_
_entity_poly.entity_id
_entity_poly.type
_entity_poly.pdbx_seq_one_letter_code
_entity_poly.pdbx_strand_id
1 'polypeptide(L)'
;MLLKQMSHVYQTMKIDSMSQIIPFFELFKVEKISVDAVKHKFIAMKVDHVKGVVLFGNMRLESDKLHDHLTLFAESLNKARAMIYPSTKKASKLSEVLPGLEEIVDKEHKILLARKSIIEKRKEEQERQLLEMEREEESKRQMLQKKTEEAKKKRLAAVFEQQRAERIRKRSGSLKRHRRFYRKLKSI
;
A
#
# COMPACT_ATOMS: atom_id res chain seq x y z
N MET A 1 36.11 -20.52 -8.04
CA MET A 1 36.96 -21.58 -8.64
C MET A 1 38.30 -21.63 -7.94
N LEU A 2 38.80 -22.84 -7.68
CA LEU A 2 40.05 -23.13 -6.97
C LEU A 2 41.27 -22.36 -7.50
N LEU A 3 41.38 -22.20 -8.83
CA LEU A 3 42.46 -21.43 -9.48
C LEU A 3 42.50 -19.96 -9.00
N LYS A 4 41.34 -19.36 -8.70
CA LYS A 4 41.27 -18.00 -8.14
C LYS A 4 41.78 -17.98 -6.71
N GLN A 5 41.54 -19.01 -5.91
CA GLN A 5 42.09 -19.07 -4.54
C GLN A 5 43.61 -19.21 -4.58
N MET A 6 44.13 -20.04 -5.48
CA MET A 6 45.57 -20.18 -5.71
C MET A 6 46.21 -18.84 -6.08
N SER A 7 45.58 -18.04 -6.94
CA SER A 7 46.11 -16.72 -7.30
C SER A 7 46.11 -15.69 -6.16
N HIS A 8 45.34 -15.89 -5.08
CA HIS A 8 45.36 -15.00 -3.91
C HIS A 8 46.43 -15.41 -2.90
N VAL A 9 46.81 -16.68 -2.87
CA VAL A 9 47.74 -17.25 -1.88
C VAL A 9 49.16 -17.37 -2.44
N TYR A 10 49.30 -17.72 -3.72
CA TYR A 10 50.58 -17.99 -4.36
C TYR A 10 50.93 -16.89 -5.35
N GLN A 11 52.17 -16.41 -5.30
CA GLN A 11 52.74 -15.55 -6.33
C GLN A 11 53.38 -16.38 -7.46
N THR A 12 53.96 -17.53 -7.13
CA THR A 12 54.55 -18.47 -8.09
C THR A 12 54.37 -19.89 -7.58
N MET A 13 54.04 -20.83 -8.45
CA MET A 13 53.91 -22.26 -8.12
C MET A 13 54.43 -23.14 -9.26
N LYS A 14 54.88 -24.36 -8.96
CA LYS A 14 55.24 -25.34 -10.01
C LYS A 14 53.99 -25.87 -10.70
N ILE A 15 54.08 -26.14 -12.00
CA ILE A 15 52.98 -26.72 -12.79
C ILE A 15 52.58 -28.10 -12.22
N ASP A 16 53.55 -28.92 -11.84
CA ASP A 16 53.31 -30.24 -11.24
C ASP A 16 52.53 -30.14 -9.92
N SER A 17 52.89 -29.18 -9.07
CA SER A 17 52.18 -28.93 -7.81
C SER A 17 50.74 -28.44 -8.05
N MET A 18 50.52 -27.65 -9.11
CA MET A 18 49.16 -27.24 -9.51
C MET A 18 48.34 -28.45 -9.97
N SER A 19 48.97 -29.35 -10.73
CA SER A 19 48.33 -30.58 -11.21
C SER A 19 47.98 -31.54 -10.07
N GLN A 20 48.81 -31.63 -9.02
CA GLN A 20 48.55 -32.47 -7.84
C GLN A 20 47.36 -31.98 -7.01
N ILE A 21 47.13 -30.66 -6.96
CA ILE A 21 45.98 -30.08 -6.25
C ILE A 21 44.68 -30.28 -7.04
N ILE A 22 44.77 -30.55 -8.35
CA ILE A 22 43.65 -30.84 -9.22
C ILE A 22 43.76 -32.28 -9.76
N PRO A 23 43.66 -33.31 -8.90
CA PRO A 23 43.95 -34.69 -9.28
C PRO A 23 42.94 -35.28 -10.28
N PHE A 24 41.77 -34.67 -10.43
CA PHE A 24 40.69 -35.15 -11.30
C PHE A 24 40.73 -34.63 -12.73
N PHE A 25 41.68 -33.75 -13.07
CA PHE A 25 41.79 -33.17 -14.41
C PHE A 25 43.13 -33.54 -15.06
N GLU A 26 43.07 -33.94 -16.32
CA GLU A 26 44.25 -34.03 -17.17
C GLU A 26 44.88 -32.65 -17.35
N LEU A 27 46.22 -32.60 -17.41
CA LEU A 27 47.00 -31.35 -17.49
C LEU A 27 46.52 -30.44 -18.64
N PHE A 28 46.18 -31.01 -19.80
CA PHE A 28 45.62 -30.28 -20.94
C PHE A 28 44.28 -29.59 -20.65
N LYS A 29 43.42 -30.19 -19.83
CA LYS A 29 42.13 -29.60 -19.44
C LYS A 29 42.35 -28.46 -18.44
N VAL A 30 43.28 -28.62 -17.50
CA VAL A 30 43.67 -27.57 -16.54
C VAL A 30 44.25 -26.36 -17.28
N GLU A 31 45.10 -26.61 -18.28
CA GLU A 31 45.70 -25.57 -19.10
C GLU A 31 44.65 -24.81 -19.94
N LYS A 32 43.72 -25.52 -20.58
CA LYS A 32 42.63 -24.88 -21.33
C LYS A 32 41.76 -23.98 -20.45
N ILE A 33 41.40 -24.45 -19.25
CA ILE A 33 40.63 -23.67 -18.26
C ILE A 33 41.45 -22.47 -17.76
N SER A 34 42.76 -22.66 -17.57
CA SER A 34 43.69 -21.61 -17.18
C SER A 34 43.78 -20.49 -18.21
N VAL A 35 43.93 -20.84 -19.49
CA VAL A 35 43.94 -19.88 -20.60
C VAL A 35 42.62 -19.13 -20.70
N ASP A 36 41.50 -19.83 -20.53
CA ASP A 36 40.16 -19.23 -20.57
C ASP A 36 39.94 -18.24 -19.41
N ALA A 37 40.39 -18.59 -18.20
CA ALA A 37 40.35 -17.73 -17.02
C ALA A 37 41.17 -16.45 -17.18
N VAL A 38 42.34 -16.53 -17.85
CA VAL A 38 43.17 -15.37 -18.17
C VAL A 38 42.53 -14.52 -19.28
N LYS A 39 42.01 -15.15 -20.33
CA LYS A 39 41.36 -14.49 -21.47
C LYS A 39 40.17 -13.64 -21.03
N HIS A 40 39.36 -14.16 -20.11
CA HIS A 40 38.19 -13.47 -19.58
C HIS A 40 38.51 -12.53 -18.40
N LYS A 41 39.79 -12.28 -18.10
CA LYS A 41 40.25 -11.41 -17.02
C LYS A 41 39.69 -11.82 -15.64
N PHE A 42 39.49 -13.11 -15.42
CA PHE A 42 39.11 -13.62 -14.10
C PHE A 42 40.32 -13.74 -13.17
N ILE A 43 41.50 -14.01 -13.75
CA ILE A 43 42.77 -14.20 -13.04
C ILE A 43 43.91 -13.61 -13.90
N ALA A 44 44.86 -12.95 -13.27
CA ALA A 44 46.13 -12.59 -13.91
C ALA A 44 47.13 -13.72 -13.66
N MET A 45 47.53 -14.44 -14.70
CA MET A 45 48.44 -15.59 -14.59
C MET A 45 49.26 -15.76 -15.87
N LYS A 46 50.51 -16.22 -15.72
CA LYS A 46 51.44 -16.55 -16.81
C LYS A 46 52.04 -17.93 -16.56
N VAL A 47 52.01 -18.79 -17.57
CA VAL A 47 52.64 -20.12 -17.52
C VAL A 47 53.99 -20.05 -18.25
N ASP A 48 55.06 -20.43 -17.57
CA ASP A 48 56.41 -20.57 -18.13
C ASP A 48 56.77 -22.05 -18.19
N HIS A 49 56.58 -22.65 -19.36
CA HIS A 49 56.86 -24.08 -19.58
C HIS A 49 58.37 -24.39 -19.58
N VAL A 50 59.23 -23.43 -19.91
CA VAL A 50 60.69 -23.62 -19.91
C VAL A 50 61.19 -23.78 -18.48
N LYS A 51 60.63 -23.02 -17.55
CA LYS A 51 60.95 -23.09 -16.12
C LYS A 51 60.03 -24.02 -15.33
N GLY A 52 58.98 -24.55 -15.95
CA GLY A 52 57.99 -25.42 -15.31
C GLY A 52 57.16 -24.75 -14.21
N VAL A 53 56.95 -23.43 -14.29
CA VAL A 53 56.28 -22.63 -13.24
C VAL A 53 55.12 -21.80 -13.78
N VAL A 54 54.16 -21.55 -12.89
CA VAL A 54 53.03 -20.67 -13.05
C VAL A 54 53.25 -19.44 -12.17
N LEU A 55 53.23 -18.25 -12.77
CA LEU A 55 53.32 -16.97 -12.08
C LEU A 55 51.92 -16.35 -12.01
N PHE A 56 51.44 -16.05 -10.81
CA PHE A 56 50.20 -15.32 -10.62
C PHE A 56 50.52 -13.82 -10.50
N GLY A 57 49.90 -13.04 -11.37
CA GLY A 57 49.95 -11.59 -11.33
C GLY A 57 48.89 -11.01 -10.40
N ASN A 58 49.15 -9.79 -9.92
CA ASN A 58 48.14 -9.02 -9.20
C ASN A 58 47.18 -8.38 -10.22
N MET A 59 45.92 -8.81 -10.21
CA MET A 59 44.86 -8.20 -11.03
C MET A 59 44.33 -6.88 -10.44
N ARG A 60 44.55 -6.69 -9.12
CA ARG A 60 44.35 -5.40 -8.45
C ARG A 60 45.64 -4.61 -8.52
N LEU A 61 45.56 -3.34 -8.92
CA LEU A 61 46.71 -2.44 -8.89
C LEU A 61 47.24 -2.39 -7.44
N GLU A 62 48.55 -2.35 -7.24
CA GLU A 62 49.12 -2.22 -5.89
C GLU A 62 48.58 -0.97 -5.17
N SER A 63 48.18 0.05 -5.94
CA SER A 63 47.45 1.24 -5.49
C SER A 63 46.12 0.93 -4.79
N ASP A 64 45.36 -0.08 -5.24
CA ASP A 64 44.08 -0.45 -4.62
C ASP A 64 44.31 -1.10 -3.24
N LYS A 65 45.35 -1.93 -3.13
CA LYS A 65 45.73 -2.55 -1.84
C LYS A 65 46.17 -1.49 -0.83
N LEU A 66 46.95 -0.49 -1.26
CA LEU A 66 47.37 0.61 -0.39
C LEU A 66 46.19 1.47 0.08
N HIS A 67 45.22 1.73 -0.80
CA HIS A 67 43.99 2.43 -0.44
C HIS A 67 43.15 1.64 0.59
N ASP A 68 43.04 0.33 0.40
CA ASP A 68 42.36 -0.57 1.34
C ASP A 68 43.09 -0.57 2.71
N HIS A 69 44.42 -0.59 2.74
CA HIS A 69 45.19 -0.54 3.98
C HIS A 69 45.03 0.77 4.76
N LEU A 70 45.04 1.92 4.08
CA LEU A 70 44.82 3.22 4.72
C LEU A 70 43.41 3.33 5.30
N THR A 71 42.41 2.80 4.59
CA THR A 71 41.02 2.79 5.05
C THR A 71 40.88 1.91 6.30
N LEU A 72 41.40 0.68 6.26
CA LEU A 72 41.40 -0.24 7.40
C LEU A 72 42.15 0.34 8.61
N PHE A 73 43.26 1.03 8.37
CA PHE A 73 44.01 1.71 9.42
C PHE A 73 43.22 2.86 10.04
N ALA A 74 42.60 3.72 9.23
CA ALA A 74 41.77 4.82 9.71
C ALA A 74 40.56 4.32 10.51
N GLU A 75 39.89 3.25 10.07
CA GLU A 75 38.81 2.62 10.81
C GLU A 75 39.28 2.06 12.16
N SER A 76 40.40 1.33 12.15
CA SER A 76 40.95 0.71 13.36
C SER A 76 41.40 1.78 14.37
N LEU A 77 42.02 2.85 13.89
CA LEU A 77 42.43 3.98 14.72
C LEU A 77 41.22 4.72 15.30
N ASN A 78 40.15 4.92 14.51
CA ASN A 78 38.92 5.53 15.00
C ASN A 78 38.22 4.65 16.06
N LYS A 79 38.24 3.32 15.90
CA LYS A 79 37.74 2.39 16.92
C LYS A 79 38.57 2.47 18.21
N ALA A 80 39.90 2.44 18.10
CA ALA A 80 40.80 2.59 19.25
C ALA A 80 40.60 3.92 19.96
N ARG A 81 40.50 5.02 19.20
CA ARG A 81 40.18 6.35 19.73
C ARG A 81 38.85 6.37 20.47
N ALA A 82 37.80 5.75 19.94
CA ALA A 82 36.49 5.71 20.59
C ALA A 82 36.52 4.92 21.92
N MET A 83 37.40 3.92 22.04
CA MET A 83 37.61 3.15 23.28
C MET A 83 38.42 3.93 24.32
N ILE A 84 39.48 4.63 23.89
CA ILE A 84 40.37 5.39 24.79
C ILE A 84 39.74 6.71 25.22
N TYR A 85 39.04 7.39 24.31
CA TYR A 85 38.39 8.67 24.56
C TYR A 85 36.96 8.64 24.02
N PRO A 86 36.00 8.09 24.79
CA PRO A 86 34.59 8.13 24.44
C PRO A 86 34.15 9.58 24.24
N SER A 87 33.61 9.89 23.06
CA SER A 87 33.15 11.24 22.72
C SER A 87 31.99 11.69 23.62
N THR A 88 32.27 12.57 24.58
CA THR A 88 31.23 13.28 25.37
C THR A 88 30.37 14.20 24.52
N LYS A 89 30.83 14.59 23.32
CA LYS A 89 30.12 15.48 22.38
C LYS A 89 28.85 14.87 21.77
N LYS A 90 28.69 13.54 21.78
CA LYS A 90 27.42 12.91 21.35
C LYS A 90 26.33 13.02 22.42
N ALA A 91 26.71 13.09 23.70
CA ALA A 91 25.78 13.34 24.80
C ALA A 91 25.40 14.83 24.91
N SER A 92 26.29 15.75 24.51
CA SER A 92 26.06 17.19 24.69
C SER A 92 24.87 17.72 23.88
N LYS A 93 24.70 17.30 22.62
CA LYS A 93 23.55 17.73 21.80
C LYS A 93 22.19 17.27 22.35
N LEU A 94 22.13 16.11 22.98
CA LEU A 94 20.91 15.65 23.66
C LEU A 94 20.70 16.41 24.96
N SER A 95 21.78 16.68 25.71
CA SER A 95 21.71 17.49 26.94
C SER A 95 21.28 18.94 26.70
N GLU A 96 21.47 19.47 25.50
CA GLU A 96 21.02 20.82 25.10
C GLU A 96 19.51 20.86 24.80
N VAL A 97 18.90 19.74 24.37
CA VAL A 97 17.46 19.66 23.99
C VAL A 97 16.58 19.18 25.15
N LEU A 98 17.16 18.49 26.12
CA LEU A 98 16.44 17.96 27.29
C LEU A 98 15.82 19.04 28.20
N PRO A 99 16.47 20.19 28.49
CA PRO A 99 15.87 21.23 29.32
C PRO A 99 14.74 21.92 28.54
N GLY A 100 13.50 21.78 29.01
CA GLY A 100 12.32 22.42 28.42
C GLY A 100 11.49 21.52 27.49
N LEU A 101 11.94 20.29 27.20
CA LEU A 101 11.15 19.33 26.43
C LEU A 101 9.83 18.99 27.12
N GLU A 102 9.85 18.82 28.44
CA GLU A 102 8.66 18.55 29.26
C GLU A 102 7.61 19.66 29.11
N GLU A 103 8.02 20.92 29.22
CA GLU A 103 7.11 22.05 29.04
C GLU A 103 6.54 22.15 27.61
N ILE A 104 7.36 21.84 26.60
CA ILE A 104 6.92 21.82 25.20
C ILE A 104 5.89 20.71 24.99
N VAL A 105 6.16 19.51 25.52
CA VAL A 105 5.25 18.36 25.43
C VAL A 105 3.93 18.66 26.12
N ASP A 106 3.94 19.25 27.32
CA ASP A 106 2.73 19.59 28.06
C ASP A 106 1.89 20.66 27.35
N LYS A 107 2.53 21.67 26.76
CA LYS A 107 1.85 22.72 25.98
C LYS A 107 1.20 22.11 24.74
N GLU A 108 1.94 21.34 23.97
CA GLU A 108 1.43 20.67 22.76
C GLU A 108 0.30 19.69 23.10
N HIS A 109 0.42 18.94 24.20
CA HIS A 109 -0.61 18.01 24.64
C HIS A 109 -1.93 18.73 24.95
N LYS A 110 -1.88 19.84 25.70
CA LYS A 110 -3.07 20.66 26.00
C LYS A 110 -3.71 21.23 24.72
N ILE A 111 -2.89 21.71 23.77
CA ILE A 111 -3.38 22.22 22.48
C ILE A 111 -4.06 21.12 21.67
N LEU A 112 -3.45 19.93 21.63
CA LEU A 112 -4.00 18.78 20.91
C LEU A 112 -5.32 18.29 21.51
N LEU A 113 -5.44 18.25 22.84
CA LEU A 113 -6.69 17.90 23.51
C LEU A 113 -7.80 18.92 23.21
N ALA A 114 -7.48 20.21 23.27
CA ALA A 114 -8.45 21.27 22.93
C ALA A 114 -8.90 21.15 21.46
N ARG A 115 -7.96 20.91 20.53
CA ARG A 115 -8.28 20.68 19.11
C ARG A 115 -9.16 19.44 18.91
N LYS A 116 -8.86 18.34 19.61
CA LYS A 116 -9.67 17.12 19.56
C LYS A 116 -11.11 17.41 20.00
N SER A 117 -11.30 18.12 21.12
CA SER A 117 -12.63 18.50 21.60
C SER A 117 -13.39 19.38 20.61
N ILE A 118 -12.72 20.32 19.93
CA ILE A 118 -13.38 21.20 18.95
C ILE A 118 -13.84 20.40 17.73
N ILE A 119 -12.98 19.50 17.23
CA ILE A 119 -13.29 18.67 16.06
C ILE A 119 -14.45 17.73 16.37
N GLU A 120 -14.45 17.11 17.55
CA GLU A 120 -15.50 16.17 17.96
C GLU A 120 -16.86 16.88 18.05
N LYS A 121 -16.94 18.04 18.72
CA LYS A 121 -18.17 18.83 18.78
C LYS A 121 -18.67 19.27 17.40
N ARG A 122 -17.76 19.65 16.50
CA ARG A 122 -18.14 20.03 15.12
C ARG A 122 -18.70 18.84 14.34
N LYS A 123 -18.11 17.65 14.50
CA LYS A 123 -18.60 16.44 13.84
C LYS A 123 -19.99 16.04 14.35
N GLU A 124 -20.17 16.07 15.67
CA GLU A 124 -21.45 15.75 16.31
C GLU A 124 -22.56 16.72 15.87
N GLU A 125 -22.24 18.01 15.76
CA GLU A 125 -23.18 19.02 15.27
C GLU A 125 -23.54 18.82 13.79
N GLN A 126 -22.56 18.52 12.93
CA GLN A 126 -22.82 18.21 11.53
C GLN A 126 -23.68 16.95 11.36
N GLU A 127 -23.43 15.91 12.16
CA GLU A 127 -24.23 14.69 12.17
C GLU A 127 -25.67 14.96 12.63
N ARG A 128 -25.85 15.78 13.68
CA ARG A 128 -27.18 16.23 14.12
C ARG A 128 -27.94 16.96 13.02
N GLN A 129 -27.30 17.90 12.33
CA GLN A 129 -27.92 18.66 11.26
C GLN A 129 -28.33 17.78 10.07
N LEU A 130 -27.47 16.83 9.68
CA LEU A 130 -27.78 15.86 8.63
C LEU A 130 -29.00 14.99 8.98
N LEU A 131 -29.05 14.50 10.22
CA LEU A 131 -30.14 13.67 10.70
C LEU A 131 -31.47 14.44 10.75
N GLU A 132 -31.44 15.72 11.13
CA GLU A 132 -32.63 16.57 11.14
C GLU A 132 -33.15 16.82 9.71
N MET A 133 -32.26 17.13 8.77
CA MET A 133 -32.63 17.27 7.35
C MET A 133 -33.24 15.98 6.77
N GLU A 134 -32.67 14.82 7.10
CA GLU A 134 -33.19 13.52 6.64
C GLU A 134 -34.60 13.26 7.18
N ARG A 135 -34.84 13.53 8.46
CA ARG A 135 -36.17 13.42 9.08
C ARG A 135 -37.19 14.35 8.44
N GLU A 136 -36.80 15.59 8.14
CA GLU A 136 -37.68 16.52 7.45
C GLU A 136 -38.03 16.06 6.03
N GLU A 137 -37.04 15.55 5.28
CA GLU A 137 -37.28 14.98 3.96
C GLU A 137 -38.21 13.76 4.02
N GLU A 138 -38.00 12.87 4.98
CA GLU A 138 -38.85 11.70 5.16
C GLU A 138 -40.29 12.10 5.49
N SER A 139 -40.47 13.08 6.40
CA SER A 139 -41.78 13.64 6.74
C SER A 139 -42.47 14.26 5.52
N LYS A 140 -41.73 15.01 4.68
CA LYS A 140 -42.26 15.57 3.41
C LYS A 140 -42.68 14.46 2.44
N ARG A 141 -41.88 13.39 2.30
CA ARG A 141 -42.22 12.22 1.47
C ARG A 141 -43.49 11.52 1.96
N GLN A 142 -43.60 11.27 3.27
CA GLN A 142 -44.78 10.65 3.86
C GLN A 142 -46.03 11.51 3.71
N MET A 143 -45.93 12.83 3.91
CA MET A 143 -47.04 13.76 3.69
C MET A 143 -47.51 13.76 2.23
N LEU A 144 -46.57 13.74 1.27
CA LEU A 144 -46.91 13.66 -0.14
C LEU A 144 -47.61 12.34 -0.47
N GLN A 145 -47.09 11.21 0.03
CA GLN A 145 -47.72 9.90 -0.12
C GLN A 145 -49.16 9.90 0.41
N LYS A 146 -49.38 10.37 1.65
CA LYS A 146 -50.73 10.47 2.24
C LYS A 146 -51.67 11.32 1.38
N LYS A 147 -51.21 12.47 0.89
CA LYS A 147 -52.01 13.32 -0.03
C LYS A 147 -52.37 12.59 -1.32
N THR A 148 -51.43 11.85 -1.91
CA THR A 148 -51.70 11.08 -3.14
C THR A 148 -52.68 9.94 -2.90
N GLU A 149 -52.57 9.24 -1.77
CA GLU A 149 -53.51 8.18 -1.40
C GLU A 149 -54.91 8.72 -1.15
N GLU A 150 -55.03 9.84 -0.45
CA GLU A 150 -56.32 10.50 -0.19
C GLU A 150 -56.96 10.98 -1.49
N ALA A 151 -56.18 11.57 -2.40
CA ALA A 151 -56.67 11.96 -3.73
C ALA A 151 -57.13 10.76 -4.56
N LYS A 152 -56.41 9.64 -4.51
CA LYS A 152 -56.83 8.38 -5.16
C LYS A 152 -58.15 7.86 -4.56
N LYS A 153 -58.28 7.83 -3.23
CA LYS A 153 -59.52 7.41 -2.54
C LYS A 153 -60.71 8.29 -2.93
N LYS A 154 -60.55 9.62 -2.99
CA LYS A 154 -61.60 10.55 -3.44
C LYS A 154 -62.01 10.30 -4.89
N ARG A 155 -61.06 10.07 -5.79
CA ARG A 155 -61.35 9.71 -7.19
C ARG A 155 -62.13 8.40 -7.30
N LEU A 156 -61.71 7.35 -6.59
CA LEU A 156 -62.41 6.08 -6.54
C LEU A 156 -63.85 6.24 -6.02
N ALA A 157 -64.05 6.97 -4.93
CA ALA A 157 -65.38 7.24 -4.39
C ALA A 157 -66.29 7.95 -5.40
N ALA A 158 -65.79 8.98 -6.10
CA ALA A 158 -66.54 9.68 -7.13
C ALA A 158 -66.94 8.76 -8.30
N VAL A 159 -66.05 7.86 -8.74
CA VAL A 159 -66.35 6.86 -9.77
C VAL A 159 -67.44 5.90 -9.29
N PHE A 160 -67.35 5.42 -8.05
CA PHE A 160 -68.39 4.56 -7.46
C PHE A 160 -69.74 5.25 -7.36
N GLU A 161 -69.79 6.52 -6.97
CA GLU A 161 -71.02 7.31 -6.93
C GLU A 161 -71.64 7.51 -8.31
N GLN A 162 -70.82 7.83 -9.33
CA GLN A 162 -71.28 7.95 -10.71
C GLN A 162 -71.89 6.64 -11.22
N GLN A 163 -71.23 5.50 -11.00
CA GLN A 163 -71.77 4.19 -11.38
C GLN A 163 -73.07 3.85 -10.63
N ARG A 164 -73.18 4.23 -9.35
CA ARG A 164 -74.40 4.03 -8.56
C ARG A 164 -75.56 4.88 -9.09
N ALA A 165 -75.30 6.16 -9.37
CA ALA A 165 -76.27 7.08 -9.96
C ALA A 165 -76.75 6.58 -11.33
N GLU A 166 -75.84 6.08 -12.17
CA GLU A 166 -76.20 5.54 -13.48
C GLU A 166 -77.06 4.27 -13.37
N ARG A 167 -76.75 3.37 -12.44
CA ARG A 167 -77.59 2.19 -12.14
C ARG A 167 -79.00 2.59 -11.68
N ILE A 168 -79.12 3.58 -10.79
CA ILE A 168 -80.41 4.10 -10.33
C ILE A 168 -81.17 4.75 -11.50
N ARG A 169 -80.49 5.51 -12.37
CA ARG A 169 -81.09 6.11 -13.57
C ARG A 169 -81.63 5.06 -14.54
N LYS A 170 -80.86 4.00 -14.82
CA LYS A 170 -81.30 2.87 -15.65
C LYS A 170 -82.52 2.16 -15.04
N ARG A 171 -82.49 1.88 -13.73
CA ARG A 171 -83.57 1.18 -13.01
C ARG A 171 -84.86 2.01 -12.97
N SER A 172 -84.76 3.31 -12.65
CA SER A 172 -85.91 4.24 -12.67
C SER A 172 -86.46 4.47 -14.07
N GLY A 173 -85.61 4.54 -15.11
CA GLY A 173 -86.03 4.61 -16.51
C GLY A 173 -86.82 3.37 -16.96
N SER A 174 -86.36 2.17 -16.59
CA SER A 174 -87.07 0.92 -16.87
C SER A 174 -88.40 0.82 -16.11
N LEU A 175 -88.45 1.23 -14.84
CA LEU A 175 -89.70 1.34 -14.07
C LEU A 175 -90.70 2.32 -14.70
N LYS A 176 -90.25 3.50 -15.15
CA LYS A 176 -91.10 4.48 -15.84
C LYS A 176 -91.62 3.94 -17.18
N ARG A 177 -90.82 3.17 -17.91
CA ARG A 177 -91.25 2.49 -19.16
C ARG A 177 -92.31 1.43 -18.87
N HIS A 178 -92.09 0.60 -17.85
CA HIS A 178 -93.07 -0.39 -17.39
C HIS A 178 -94.37 0.27 -16.96
N ARG A 179 -94.32 1.35 -16.15
CA ARG A 179 -95.52 2.10 -15.73
C ARG A 179 -96.29 2.73 -16.89
N ARG A 180 -95.58 3.20 -17.93
CA ARG A 180 -96.21 3.71 -19.17
C ARG A 180 -96.89 2.59 -19.97
N PHE A 181 -96.27 1.42 -20.06
CA PHE A 181 -96.86 0.25 -20.70
C PHE A 181 -98.16 -0.20 -20.02
N TYR A 182 -98.15 -0.33 -18.68
CA TYR A 182 -99.36 -0.67 -17.91
C TYR A 182 -100.48 0.38 -18.00
N ARG A 183 -100.15 1.68 -18.08
CA ARG A 183 -101.15 2.72 -18.34
C ARG A 183 -101.78 2.60 -19.73
N LYS A 184 -100.99 2.23 -20.74
CA LYS A 184 -101.48 2.08 -22.12
C LYS A 184 -102.36 0.84 -22.28
N LEU A 185 -102.05 -0.24 -21.55
CA LEU A 185 -102.89 -1.45 -21.47
C LEU A 185 -104.22 -1.24 -20.73
N LYS A 186 -104.28 -0.34 -19.74
CA LYS A 186 -105.52 0.01 -19.02
C LYS A 186 -106.43 1.01 -19.77
N SER A 187 -106.03 1.46 -20.95
CA SER A 187 -106.76 2.44 -21.77
C SER A 187 -107.37 1.82 -23.04
N ILE A 188 -107.41 0.49 -23.10
CA ILE A 188 -108.16 -0.35 -24.05
C ILE A 188 -109.21 -1.07 -23.22
#